data_AF-A0A1X0DLR8-F1
#
_entry.id   AF-A0A1X0DLR8-F1
#
_cell.length_a   1.000
_cell.length_b   1.000
_cell.length_c   1.000
_cell.angle_alpha   90.00
_cell.angle_beta   90.00
_cell.angle_gamma   90.00
#
_symmetry.space_group_name_H-M   'P 1'
#
loop_
_entity.id
_entity.type
_entity.pdbx_description
1 polymer ?
#
loop_
_entity_poly.entity_id
_entity_poly.type
_entity_poly.pdbx_seq_one_letter_code
_entity_poly.pdbx_strand_id
1 'polypeptide(L)'
;MGLCCPSVRAGRITNEMASNKRRRHTPDQIIRKLAEGNKLLGTGQELAEVCRHLEIAESTWHRWLAQYGGMKANDAKRLKELEAENARLKKLVANQALDIDMLKEIGSGNF
;
A
#
# COMPACT_ATOMS: atom_id res chain seq x y z
N MET A 1 -3.93 -14.62 61.55
CA MET A 1 -5.00 -15.23 60.73
C MET A 1 -5.21 -14.31 59.53
N GLY A 2 -5.00 -14.66 58.27
CA GLY A 2 -4.46 -15.82 57.59
C GLY A 2 -4.33 -15.37 56.14
N LEU A 3 -3.19 -15.66 55.52
CA LEU A 3 -2.93 -15.42 54.10
C LEU A 3 -4.00 -16.12 53.25
N CYS A 4 -4.42 -15.49 52.15
CA CYS A 4 -4.57 -16.19 50.87
C CYS A 4 -4.88 -15.22 49.73
N CYS A 5 -3.86 -14.97 48.91
CA CYS A 5 -4.03 -14.91 47.48
C CYS A 5 -3.68 -16.30 46.94
N PRO A 6 -4.50 -16.91 46.07
CA PRO A 6 -3.92 -17.68 44.98
C PRO A 6 -4.61 -17.41 43.64
N SER A 7 -3.83 -16.81 42.76
CA SER A 7 -3.62 -17.09 41.34
C SER A 7 -4.45 -18.21 40.63
N VAL A 8 -4.81 -17.87 39.38
CA VAL A 8 -5.10 -18.70 38.20
C VAL A 8 -6.48 -19.34 38.03
N ARG A 9 -7.25 -18.82 37.06
CA ARG A 9 -7.74 -19.67 35.96
C ARG A 9 -7.86 -18.91 34.64
N ALA A 10 -6.92 -19.17 33.75
CA ALA A 10 -7.09 -19.00 32.33
C ALA A 10 -8.31 -19.80 31.86
N GLY A 11 -9.09 -19.23 30.94
CA GLY A 11 -10.01 -20.04 30.16
C GLY A 11 -11.17 -19.29 29.53
N ARG A 12 -11.04 -19.10 28.22
CA ARG A 12 -12.12 -19.20 27.23
C ARG A 12 -13.02 -17.96 27.14
N ILE A 13 -12.49 -16.91 26.49
CA ILE A 13 -13.36 -15.99 25.76
C ILE A 13 -13.90 -16.81 24.58
N THR A 14 -15.13 -17.30 24.72
CA THR A 14 -15.85 -17.93 23.62
C THR A 14 -15.99 -16.90 22.50
N ASN A 15 -15.64 -17.35 21.31
CA ASN A 15 -15.81 -16.65 20.05
C ASN A 15 -17.32 -16.47 19.79
N GLU A 16 -17.93 -15.45 20.37
CA GLU A 16 -19.31 -15.08 20.07
C GLU A 16 -19.37 -13.92 19.08
N MET A 17 -19.95 -14.26 17.94
CA MET A 17 -20.05 -13.49 16.71
C MET A 17 -20.88 -12.21 16.88
N ALA A 18 -20.29 -11.17 17.46
CA ALA A 18 -20.79 -9.82 17.26
C ALA A 18 -20.28 -9.31 15.91
N SER A 19 -21.01 -9.61 14.83
CA SER A 19 -20.86 -8.95 13.53
C SER A 19 -21.28 -7.48 13.65
N ASN A 20 -20.50 -6.69 14.36
CA ASN A 20 -20.50 -5.26 14.15
C ASN A 20 -19.78 -5.06 12.81
N LYS A 21 -20.56 -5.02 11.72
CA LYS A 21 -20.10 -4.58 10.39
C LYS A 21 -19.69 -3.10 10.48
N ARG A 22 -18.65 -2.79 11.26
CA ARG A 22 -17.89 -1.56 11.12
C ARG A 22 -17.38 -1.63 9.69
N ARG A 23 -17.97 -0.83 8.80
CA ARG A 23 -17.52 -0.69 7.41
C ARG A 23 -16.11 -0.11 7.47
N ARG A 24 -15.12 -1.00 7.61
CA ARG A 24 -13.71 -0.64 7.61
C ARG A 24 -13.37 -0.29 6.17
N HIS A 25 -12.87 0.93 5.94
CA HIS A 25 -12.31 1.28 4.65
C HIS A 25 -11.12 0.37 4.36
N THR A 26 -11.05 -0.15 3.14
CA THR A 26 -9.86 -0.84 2.66
C THR A 26 -8.71 0.17 2.49
N PRO A 27 -7.44 -0.27 2.54
CA PRO A 27 -6.29 0.60 2.27
C PRO A 27 -6.46 1.41 0.97
N ASP A 28 -6.92 0.79 -0.11
CA ASP A 28 -7.19 1.48 -1.38
C ASP A 28 -8.26 2.56 -1.27
N GLN A 29 -9.35 2.29 -0.55
CA GLN A 29 -10.41 3.28 -0.32
C GLN A 29 -9.89 4.47 0.49
N ILE A 30 -9.04 4.22 1.49
CA ILE A 30 -8.38 5.25 2.29
C ILE A 30 -7.49 6.12 1.40
N ILE A 31 -6.64 5.51 0.59
CA ILE A 31 -5.72 6.23 -0.31
C ILE A 31 -6.48 7.10 -1.30
N ARG A 32 -7.58 6.58 -1.87
CA ARG A 32 -8.45 7.34 -2.78
C ARG A 32 -9.09 8.54 -2.09
N LYS A 33 -9.68 8.36 -0.90
CA LYS A 33 -10.27 9.46 -0.11
C LYS A 33 -9.23 10.50 0.29
N LEU A 34 -8.03 10.07 0.71
CA LEU A 34 -6.92 10.99 1.00
C LEU A 34 -6.47 11.75 -0.25
N ALA A 35 -6.46 11.12 -1.43
CA ALA A 35 -6.12 11.80 -2.68
C ALA A 35 -7.13 12.89 -3.04
N GLU A 36 -8.40 12.57 -2.95
CA GLU A 36 -9.51 13.49 -3.20
C GLU A 36 -9.51 14.64 -2.20
N GLY A 37 -9.39 14.35 -0.89
CA GLY A 37 -9.35 15.39 0.13
C GLY A 37 -8.17 16.34 -0.02
N ASN A 38 -6.98 15.84 -0.38
CA ASN A 38 -5.82 16.70 -0.62
C ASN A 38 -6.01 17.60 -1.86
N LYS A 39 -6.75 17.15 -2.88
CA LYS A 39 -7.10 18.01 -4.03
C LYS A 39 -8.04 19.14 -3.61
N LEU A 40 -9.07 18.82 -2.84
CA LEU A 40 -10.05 19.80 -2.34
C LEU A 40 -9.38 20.84 -1.42
N LEU A 41 -8.50 20.40 -0.52
CA LEU A 41 -7.67 21.29 0.30
C LEU A 41 -6.77 22.19 -0.57
N GLY A 42 -6.18 21.65 -1.64
CA GLY A 42 -5.36 22.41 -2.59
C GLY A 42 -6.13 23.47 -3.38
N THR A 43 -7.45 23.30 -3.53
CA THR A 43 -8.35 24.32 -4.10
C THR A 43 -8.80 25.38 -3.09
N GLY A 44 -8.36 25.28 -1.83
CA GLY A 44 -8.65 26.25 -0.76
C GLY A 44 -9.87 25.93 0.10
N GLN A 45 -10.46 24.74 0.00
CA GLN A 45 -11.55 24.33 0.90
C GLN A 45 -11.06 24.08 2.32
N GLU A 46 -11.92 24.34 3.31
CA GLU A 46 -11.61 24.09 4.71
C GLU A 46 -11.63 22.57 5.00
N LEU A 47 -10.75 22.13 5.92
CA LEU A 47 -10.67 20.72 6.31
C LEU A 47 -12.00 20.14 6.81
N ALA A 48 -12.80 20.94 7.53
CA ALA A 48 -14.11 20.53 8.00
C ALA A 48 -15.10 20.25 6.85
N GLU A 49 -15.06 21.03 5.78
CA GLU A 49 -15.86 20.82 4.57
C GLU A 49 -15.43 19.56 3.83
N VAL A 50 -14.12 19.38 3.69
CA VAL A 50 -13.54 18.19 3.05
C VAL A 50 -13.90 16.91 3.82
N CYS A 51 -13.82 16.93 5.15
CA CYS A 51 -14.19 15.78 5.98
C CYS A 51 -15.69 15.44 5.87
N ARG A 52 -16.55 16.46 5.79
CA ARG A 52 -17.99 16.29 5.52
C ARG A 52 -18.22 15.67 4.14
N HIS A 53 -17.55 16.18 3.10
CA HIS A 53 -17.66 15.66 1.73
C HIS A 53 -17.21 14.19 1.64
N LEU A 54 -16.14 13.84 2.33
CA LEU A 54 -15.59 12.49 2.36
C LEU A 54 -16.32 11.56 3.34
N GLU A 55 -17.33 12.04 4.07
CA GLU A 55 -18.08 11.30 5.10
C GLU A 55 -17.16 10.65 6.16
N ILE A 56 -16.19 11.41 6.66
CA ILE A 56 -15.25 10.96 7.69
C ILE A 56 -15.10 12.01 8.78
N ALA A 57 -14.72 11.58 9.98
CA ALA A 57 -14.33 12.50 11.05
C ALA A 57 -12.90 13.02 10.82
N GLU A 58 -12.63 14.26 11.24
CA GLU A 58 -11.29 14.87 11.18
C GLU A 58 -10.22 14.04 11.90
N SER A 59 -10.56 13.43 13.03
CA SER A 59 -9.67 12.51 13.74
C SER A 59 -9.26 11.30 12.89
N THR A 60 -10.15 10.83 12.01
CA THR A 60 -9.86 9.75 11.07
C THR A 60 -8.97 10.24 9.94
N TRP A 61 -9.19 11.46 9.44
CA TRP A 61 -8.34 12.09 8.44
C TRP A 61 -6.88 12.19 8.91
N HIS A 62 -6.63 12.75 10.09
CA HIS A 62 -5.27 12.87 10.64
C HIS A 62 -4.59 11.51 10.86
N ARG A 63 -5.33 10.52 11.39
CA ARG A 63 -4.82 9.14 11.53
C ARG A 63 -4.45 8.53 10.18
N TRP A 64 -5.28 8.71 9.16
CA TRP A 64 -5.02 8.21 7.82
C TRP A 64 -3.86 8.93 7.15
N LEU A 65 -3.69 10.23 7.35
CA LEU A 65 -2.50 10.96 6.88
C LEU A 65 -1.21 10.42 7.53
N ALA A 66 -1.22 10.15 8.83
CA ALA A 66 -0.06 9.58 9.51
C ALA A 66 0.29 8.17 8.99
N GLN A 67 -0.72 7.34 8.67
CA GLN A 67 -0.51 5.95 8.24
C GLN A 67 -0.25 5.81 6.73
N TYR A 68 -0.94 6.59 5.90
CA TYR A 68 -0.98 6.43 4.44
C TYR A 68 -0.50 7.67 3.67
N GLY A 69 -0.30 8.80 4.33
CA GLY A 69 0.17 10.04 3.68
C GLY A 69 1.57 9.89 3.08
N GLY A 70 2.47 9.16 3.75
CA GLY A 70 3.81 8.84 3.23
C GLY A 70 3.84 7.68 2.22
N MET A 71 2.77 6.88 2.13
CA MET A 71 2.71 5.71 1.25
C MET A 71 2.82 6.13 -0.23
N LYS A 72 2.16 7.22 -0.65
CA LYS A 72 2.29 7.74 -2.03
C LYS A 72 3.72 8.12 -2.41
N ALA A 73 4.49 8.70 -1.49
CA ALA A 73 5.87 9.06 -1.76
C ALA A 73 6.76 7.80 -1.88
N ASN A 74 6.48 6.79 -1.06
CA ASN A 74 7.17 5.50 -1.12
C ASN A 74 6.82 4.72 -2.40
N ASP A 75 5.53 4.67 -2.76
CA ASP A 75 5.04 4.02 -3.98
C ASP A 75 5.61 4.69 -5.23
N ALA A 76 5.67 6.03 -5.28
CA ALA A 76 6.27 6.76 -6.40
C ALA A 76 7.79 6.48 -6.52
N LYS A 77 8.48 6.34 -5.38
CA LYS A 77 9.90 5.95 -5.38
C LYS A 77 10.07 4.51 -5.87
N ARG A 78 9.25 3.59 -5.37
CA ARG A 78 9.27 2.17 -5.74
C ARG A 78 8.95 1.97 -7.23
N LEU A 79 7.99 2.73 -7.76
CA LEU A 79 7.64 2.72 -9.17
C LEU A 79 8.84 3.12 -10.04
N LYS A 80 9.52 4.22 -9.71
CA LYS A 80 10.72 4.66 -10.44
C LYS A 80 11.85 3.62 -10.40
N GLU A 81 12.07 3.00 -9.24
CA GLU A 81 13.06 1.92 -9.11
C GLU A 81 12.70 0.71 -10.00
N LEU A 82 11.43 0.31 -10.01
CA LEU A 82 10.95 -0.79 -10.85
C LEU A 82 11.03 -0.46 -12.35
N GLU A 83 10.72 0.77 -12.75
CA GLU A 83 10.86 1.23 -14.13
C GLU A 83 12.33 1.21 -14.58
N ALA A 84 13.25 1.67 -13.72
CA ALA A 84 14.69 1.64 -14.00
C ALA A 84 15.22 0.21 -14.12
N GLU A 85 14.82 -0.68 -13.22
CA GLU A 85 15.19 -2.09 -13.28
C GLU A 85 14.62 -2.77 -14.52
N ASN A 86 13.36 -2.49 -14.88
CA ASN A 86 12.74 -3.03 -16.09
C ASN A 86 13.50 -2.58 -17.36
N ALA A 87 13.91 -1.31 -17.42
CA ALA A 87 14.71 -0.79 -18.53
C ALA A 87 16.08 -1.49 -18.61
N ARG A 88 16.75 -1.69 -17.48
CA ARG A 88 18.01 -2.42 -17.40
C ARG A 88 17.86 -3.86 -17.90
N LEU A 89 16.83 -4.56 -17.41
CA LEU A 89 16.56 -5.96 -17.79
C LEU A 89 16.24 -6.08 -19.27
N LYS A 90 15.43 -5.18 -19.83
CA LYS A 90 15.14 -5.14 -21.28
C LYS A 90 16.42 -4.99 -22.11
N LYS A 91 17.34 -4.12 -21.70
CA LYS A 91 18.63 -3.94 -22.38
C LYS A 91 19.47 -5.21 -22.33
N LEU A 92 19.55 -5.86 -21.16
CA LEU A 92 20.29 -7.11 -21.01
C LEU A 92 19.73 -8.21 -21.92
N VAL A 93 18.41 -8.38 -21.92
CA VAL A 93 17.72 -9.38 -22.75
C VAL A 93 17.93 -9.08 -24.23
N ALA A 94 17.87 -7.82 -24.66
CA ALA A 94 18.13 -7.45 -26.05
C ALA A 94 19.56 -7.80 -26.49
N ASN A 95 20.56 -7.49 -25.66
CA ASN A 95 21.95 -7.85 -25.95
C ASN A 95 22.13 -9.37 -26.04
N GLN A 96 21.58 -10.11 -25.07
CA GLN A 96 21.62 -11.57 -25.09
C GLN A 96 20.94 -12.17 -26.31
N ALA A 97 19.81 -11.60 -26.75
CA ALA A 97 19.12 -12.03 -27.96
C ALA A 97 20.01 -11.83 -29.21
N LEU A 98 20.69 -10.69 -29.32
CA LEU A 98 21.64 -10.42 -30.42
C LEU A 98 22.80 -11.42 -30.42
N ASP A 99 23.37 -11.72 -29.25
CA ASP A 99 24.46 -12.70 -29.12
C ASP A 99 24.01 -14.10 -29.54
N ILE A 100 22.81 -14.51 -29.11
CA ILE A 100 22.21 -15.80 -29.48
C ILE A 100 22.00 -15.88 -30.99
N ASP A 101 21.47 -14.82 -31.61
CA ASP A 101 21.21 -14.78 -33.04
C ASP A 101 22.53 -14.85 -33.83
N MET A 102 23.55 -14.10 -33.44
CA MET A 102 24.88 -14.19 -34.04
C MET A 102 25.47 -15.61 -33.93
N LEU A 103 25.36 -16.24 -32.75
CA LEU A 103 25.87 -17.61 -32.55
C LEU A 103 25.12 -18.63 -33.40
N LYS A 104 23.80 -18.46 -33.60
CA LYS A 104 23.00 -19.31 -34.49
C LYS A 104 23.41 -19.13 -35.95
N GLU A 105 23.60 -17.90 -36.41
CA GLU A 105 24.07 -17.62 -37.78
C GLU A 105 25.41 -18.30 -38.05
N ILE A 106 26.39 -18.15 -37.14
CA ILE A 106 27.70 -18.80 -37.25
C ILE A 106 27.56 -20.34 -37.24
N GLY A 107 26.74 -20.89 -36.34
CA GLY A 107 26.53 -22.34 -36.24
C GLY A 107 25.74 -22.94 -37.40
N SER A 108 24.93 -22.13 -38.10
CA SER A 108 24.13 -22.56 -39.25
C SER A 108 24.92 -22.70 -40.54
N GLY A 109 26.20 -22.30 -40.56
CA GLY A 109 27.16 -22.71 -41.58
C GLY A 109 26.76 -22.34 -43.02
N ASN A 110 26.39 -21.08 -43.25
CA ASN A 110 26.06 -20.59 -44.58
C ASN A 110 27.24 -19.80 -45.20
N PHE A 111 28.43 -20.41 -45.21
CA PHE A 111 29.66 -19.92 -45.86
C PHE A 111 30.24 -21.00 -46.77
#